data_AF-A0A8C9GMT1-F1
#
_entry.id   AF-A0A8C9GMT1-F1
#
_cell.length_a   1.000
_cell.length_b   1.000
_cell.length_c   1.000
_cell.angle_alpha   90.00
_cell.angle_beta   90.00
_cell.angle_gamma   90.00
#
_symmetry.space_group_name_H-M   'P 1'
#
loop_
_entity.id
_entity.type
_entity.pdbx_description
1 polymer ?
#
loop_
_entity_poly.entity_id
_entity_poly.type
_entity_poly.pdbx_seq_one_letter_code
_entity_poly.pdbx_strand_id
1 'polypeptide(L)'
;METVGRRLRDSLGRTVDLGLTGNHGVVHPSLADSANKFEENTYYFGQTVETLLLRFGKTIMEEQLVLKRVANILINLYGMTAVLSRASRSIRIGLRNHDHEVLLANTFCVEAYFQNLFSLSQLDKYAPENLDEQIKKVSQQILEKRAYICAHPLDRTC
;
A
#
# COMPACT_ATOMS: atom_id res chain seq x y z
N MET A 1 9.19 14.85 -21.07
CA MET A 1 8.11 14.46 -22.01
C MET A 1 7.74 12.97 -21.91
N GLU A 2 8.64 12.07 -21.49
CA GLU A 2 8.33 10.63 -21.33
C GLU A 2 7.33 10.30 -20.21
N THR A 3 7.31 11.07 -19.11
CA THR A 3 6.42 10.85 -17.95
C THR A 3 4.94 11.10 -18.25
N VAL A 4 4.61 12.02 -19.17
CA VAL A 4 3.23 12.30 -19.57
C VAL A 4 2.70 11.21 -20.51
N GLY A 5 3.53 10.72 -21.44
CA GLY A 5 3.18 9.62 -22.34
C GLY A 5 2.97 8.28 -21.61
N ARG A 6 3.73 8.03 -20.53
CA ARG A 6 3.53 6.85 -19.66
C ARG A 6 2.17 6.89 -18.95
N ARG A 7 1.83 8.02 -18.32
CA ARG A 7 0.55 8.19 -17.59
C ARG A 7 -0.68 8.04 -18.48
N LEU A 8 -0.64 8.58 -19.70
CA LEU A 8 -1.73 8.44 -20.69
C LEU A 8 -1.89 7.00 -21.20
N ARG A 9 -0.78 6.26 -21.28
CA ARG A 9 -0.78 4.84 -21.66
C ARG A 9 -1.25 3.93 -20.53
N ASP A 10 -1.03 4.31 -19.28
CA ASP A 10 -1.45 3.57 -18.09
C ASP A 10 -2.96 3.67 -17.83
N SER A 11 -3.60 4.80 -18.18
CA SER A 11 -5.06 4.96 -18.13
C SER A 11 -5.84 4.06 -19.10
N LEU A 12 -5.16 3.39 -20.03
CA LEU A 12 -5.77 2.53 -21.07
C LEU A 12 -5.70 1.02 -20.74
N GLY A 13 -5.47 0.66 -19.48
CA GLY A 13 -5.61 -0.72 -19.01
C GLY A 13 -4.44 -1.62 -19.40
N ARG A 14 -3.23 -1.24 -18.99
CA ARG A 14 -2.08 -2.14 -19.11
C ARG A 14 -2.12 -3.18 -17.99
N THR A 15 -2.11 -4.46 -18.35
CA THR A 15 -1.75 -5.53 -17.42
C THR A 15 -0.29 -5.33 -17.03
N VAL A 16 -0.03 -5.03 -15.76
CA VAL A 16 1.34 -4.98 -15.23
C VAL A 16 1.86 -6.41 -15.23
N ASP A 17 3.02 -6.61 -15.86
CA ASP A 17 3.74 -7.90 -15.86
C ASP A 17 5.22 -7.60 -15.57
N LEU A 18 5.67 -8.00 -14.39
CA LEU A 18 7.07 -7.90 -13.95
C LEU A 18 7.81 -9.23 -14.12
N GLY A 19 7.18 -10.24 -14.74
CA GLY A 19 7.79 -11.53 -15.03
C GLY A 19 7.96 -12.45 -13.81
N LEU A 20 7.20 -12.25 -12.73
CA LEU A 20 7.26 -13.14 -11.57
C LEU A 20 6.60 -14.49 -11.85
N THR A 21 5.68 -14.53 -12.82
CA THR A 21 4.95 -15.73 -13.27
C THR A 21 5.37 -16.15 -14.68
N GLY A 22 4.90 -17.32 -15.15
CA GLY A 22 5.22 -17.87 -16.47
C GLY A 22 6.34 -18.91 -16.47
N ASN A 23 6.79 -19.34 -17.66
CA ASN A 23 7.72 -20.48 -17.84
C ASN A 23 9.08 -20.31 -17.15
N HIS A 24 9.51 -19.06 -16.93
CA HIS A 24 10.75 -18.73 -16.23
C HIS A 24 10.50 -17.94 -14.94
N GLY A 25 9.25 -17.92 -14.47
CA GLY A 25 8.85 -17.20 -13.26
C GLY A 25 9.47 -17.77 -12.00
N VAL A 26 9.83 -16.87 -11.07
CA VAL A 26 10.35 -17.26 -9.74
C VAL A 26 9.25 -17.68 -8.78
N VAL A 27 7.99 -17.27 -9.05
CA VAL A 27 6.81 -17.67 -8.27
C VAL A 27 6.20 -18.94 -8.88
N HIS A 28 5.69 -19.83 -8.03
CA HIS A 28 5.00 -21.04 -8.50
C HIS A 28 3.65 -20.69 -9.15
N PRO A 29 3.22 -21.36 -10.25
CA PRO A 29 1.95 -21.05 -10.94
C PRO A 29 0.70 -21.04 -10.05
N SER A 30 0.66 -21.87 -8.98
CA SER A 30 -0.45 -21.88 -8.02
C SER A 30 -0.62 -20.58 -7.22
N LEU A 31 0.37 -19.69 -7.25
CA LEU A 31 0.36 -18.38 -6.59
C LEU A 31 0.27 -17.22 -7.62
N ALA A 32 -0.07 -17.52 -8.88
CA ALA A 32 -0.02 -16.53 -9.96
C ALA A 32 -0.92 -15.30 -9.73
N ASP A 33 -2.14 -15.48 -9.22
CA ASP A 33 -3.02 -14.33 -8.92
C ASP A 33 -2.42 -13.42 -7.84
N SER A 34 -1.90 -14.00 -6.76
CA SER A 34 -1.23 -13.24 -5.69
C SER A 34 0.06 -12.56 -6.16
N ALA A 35 0.78 -13.18 -7.09
CA ALA A 35 1.92 -12.55 -7.75
C ALA A 35 1.48 -11.34 -8.59
N ASN A 36 0.44 -11.47 -9.41
CA ASN A 36 -0.08 -10.35 -10.21
C ASN A 36 -0.51 -9.17 -9.32
N LYS A 37 -1.19 -9.46 -8.20
CA LYS A 37 -1.53 -8.44 -7.19
C LYS A 37 -0.30 -7.72 -6.64
N PHE A 38 0.75 -8.48 -6.32
CA PHE A 38 2.03 -7.91 -5.87
C PHE A 38 2.68 -7.02 -6.94
N GLU A 39 2.67 -7.46 -8.21
CA GLU A 39 3.24 -6.70 -9.33
C GLU A 39 2.51 -5.38 -9.54
N GLU A 40 1.18 -5.39 -9.55
CA GLU A 40 0.35 -4.18 -9.65
C GLU A 40 0.62 -3.20 -8.49
N ASN A 41 0.63 -3.71 -7.25
CA ASN A 41 0.93 -2.88 -6.08
C ASN A 41 2.33 -2.26 -6.16
N THR A 42 3.33 -3.03 -6.58
CA THR A 42 4.70 -2.55 -6.74
C THR A 42 4.78 -1.46 -7.80
N TYR A 43 4.07 -1.65 -8.92
CA TYR A 43 4.00 -0.67 -10.00
C TYR A 43 3.39 0.66 -9.52
N TYR A 44 2.19 0.61 -8.93
CA TYR A 44 1.52 1.81 -8.44
C TYR A 44 2.30 2.49 -7.32
N PHE A 45 2.87 1.71 -6.40
CA PHE A 45 3.74 2.24 -5.36
C PHE A 45 4.94 3.02 -5.94
N GLY A 46 5.61 2.48 -6.96
CA GLY A 46 6.71 3.15 -7.64
C GLY A 46 6.27 4.50 -8.25
N GLN A 47 5.13 4.52 -8.96
CA GLN A 47 4.59 5.76 -9.54
C GLN A 47 4.22 6.80 -8.47
N THR A 48 3.60 6.36 -7.38
CA THR A 48 3.23 7.23 -6.28
C THR A 48 4.47 7.82 -5.60
N VAL A 49 5.49 7.00 -5.31
CA VAL A 49 6.76 7.48 -4.72
C VAL A 49 7.44 8.51 -5.62
N GLU A 50 7.51 8.26 -6.94
CA GLU A 50 8.06 9.24 -7.89
C GLU A 50 7.27 10.55 -7.84
N THR A 51 5.93 10.47 -7.83
CA THR A 51 5.05 11.64 -7.75
C THR A 51 5.20 12.41 -6.44
N LEU A 52 5.37 11.71 -5.32
CA LEU A 52 5.60 12.32 -4.01
C LEU A 52 6.96 13.05 -3.96
N LEU A 53 8.01 12.43 -4.48
CA LEU A 53 9.34 13.05 -4.57
C LEU A 53 9.34 14.28 -5.48
N LEU A 54 8.63 14.23 -6.60
CA LEU A 54 8.46 15.40 -7.48
C LEU A 54 7.64 16.52 -6.81
N ARG A 55 6.64 16.17 -6.00
CA ARG A 55 5.75 17.13 -5.33
C ARG A 55 6.42 17.84 -4.16
N PHE A 56 7.09 17.09 -3.28
CA PHE A 56 7.62 17.59 -2.02
C PHE A 56 9.14 17.83 -2.05
N GLY A 57 9.88 17.18 -2.96
CA GLY A 57 11.33 17.32 -3.01
C GLY A 57 11.99 17.04 -1.66
N LYS A 58 12.84 17.97 -1.22
CA LYS A 58 13.55 17.85 0.08
C LYS A 58 12.64 18.00 1.30
N THR A 59 11.50 18.68 1.17
CA THR A 59 10.58 18.90 2.30
C THR A 59 9.70 17.68 2.60
N ILE A 60 9.83 16.59 1.82
CA ILE A 60 9.12 15.34 2.09
C ILE A 60 9.40 14.79 3.49
N MET A 61 10.56 15.13 4.07
CA MET A 61 10.91 14.78 5.44
C MET A 61 9.94 15.38 6.48
N GLU A 62 9.25 16.48 6.18
CA GLU A 62 8.27 17.09 7.08
C GLU A 62 6.87 16.47 6.90
N GLU A 63 6.64 15.74 5.81
CA GLU A 63 5.36 15.11 5.49
C GLU A 63 5.22 13.75 6.18
N GLN A 64 5.29 13.74 7.51
CA GLN A 64 5.36 12.53 8.34
C GLN A 64 4.14 11.59 8.15
N LEU A 65 2.94 12.12 7.94
CA LEU A 65 1.73 11.31 7.70
C LEU A 65 1.78 10.62 6.33
N VAL A 66 2.33 11.29 5.32
CA VAL A 66 2.61 10.73 4.00
C VAL A 66 3.65 9.62 4.13
N LEU A 67 4.78 9.90 4.80
CA LEU A 67 5.86 8.92 5.01
C LEU A 67 5.39 7.68 5.77
N LYS A 68 4.52 7.84 6.77
CA LYS A 68 3.90 6.72 7.49
C LYS A 68 3.13 5.79 6.55
N ARG A 69 2.31 6.34 5.65
CA ARG A 69 1.55 5.52 4.67
C ARG A 69 2.48 4.83 3.68
N VAL A 70 3.49 5.53 3.17
CA VAL A 70 4.53 4.95 2.30
C VAL A 70 5.23 3.78 2.99
N ALA A 71 5.60 3.94 4.27
CA ALA A 71 6.24 2.89 5.05
C ALA A 71 5.31 1.67 5.26
N ASN A 72 4.02 1.89 5.57
CA ASN A 72 3.05 0.81 5.71
C ASN A 72 2.90 -0.01 4.43
N ILE A 73 2.79 0.66 3.27
CA ILE A 73 2.71 -0.03 1.96
C ILE A 73 3.98 -0.85 1.73
N LEU A 74 5.16 -0.28 2.02
CA LEU A 74 6.43 -0.97 1.85
C LEU A 74 6.56 -2.22 2.73
N ILE A 75 6.09 -2.15 3.98
CA ILE A 75 6.06 -3.31 4.90
C ILE A 75 5.19 -4.42 4.31
N ASN A 76 4.00 -4.08 3.81
CA ASN A 76 3.09 -5.03 3.18
C ASN A 76 3.71 -5.64 1.91
N LEU A 77 4.32 -4.85 1.04
CA LEU A 77 5.02 -5.33 -0.16
C LEU A 77 6.14 -6.32 0.20
N TYR A 78 6.94 -6.01 1.23
CA TYR A 78 7.97 -6.91 1.71
C TYR A 78 7.38 -8.22 2.26
N GLY A 79 6.29 -8.12 3.03
CA GLY A 79 5.53 -9.29 3.51
C GLY A 79 5.03 -10.16 2.38
N MET A 80 4.42 -9.56 1.34
CA MET A 80 3.92 -10.27 0.16
C MET A 80 5.05 -11.02 -0.55
N THR A 81 6.20 -10.36 -0.74
CA THR A 81 7.40 -10.97 -1.34
C THR A 81 7.86 -12.19 -0.53
N ALA A 82 7.93 -12.06 0.79
CA ALA A 82 8.41 -13.12 1.67
C ALA A 82 7.51 -14.35 1.64
N VAL A 83 6.18 -14.18 1.72
CA VAL A 83 5.24 -15.32 1.71
C VAL A 83 5.17 -15.98 0.33
N LEU A 84 5.20 -15.21 -0.76
CA LEU A 84 5.23 -15.75 -2.13
C LEU A 84 6.49 -16.57 -2.38
N SER A 85 7.66 -16.06 -1.96
CA SER A 85 8.94 -16.76 -2.08
C SER A 85 8.94 -18.06 -1.29
N ARG A 86 8.50 -17.99 -0.03
CA ARG A 86 8.44 -19.15 0.87
C ARG A 86 7.50 -20.24 0.33
N ALA A 87 6.25 -19.90 0.02
CA ALA A 87 5.27 -20.86 -0.45
C ALA A 87 5.68 -21.46 -1.80
N SER A 88 6.22 -20.65 -2.72
CA SER A 88 6.75 -21.15 -4.00
C SER A 88 7.86 -22.17 -3.80
N ARG A 89 8.79 -21.92 -2.87
CA ARG A 89 9.85 -22.87 -2.55
C ARG A 89 9.29 -24.13 -1.88
N SER A 90 8.37 -23.99 -0.94
CA SER A 90 7.71 -25.10 -0.23
C SER A 90 7.07 -26.08 -1.20
N ILE A 91 6.37 -25.55 -2.22
CA ILE A 91 5.79 -26.35 -3.30
C ILE A 91 6.87 -27.03 -4.14
N ARG A 92 7.88 -26.28 -4.62
CA ARG A 92 8.92 -26.82 -5.53
C ARG A 92 9.73 -27.96 -4.92
N ILE A 93 9.96 -27.93 -3.61
CA ILE A 93 10.71 -29.00 -2.91
C ILE A 93 9.80 -30.08 -2.31
N GLY A 94 8.48 -29.95 -2.45
CA GLY A 94 7.50 -30.94 -1.96
C GLY A 94 7.44 -31.06 -0.44
N LEU A 95 7.46 -29.94 0.31
CA LEU A 95 7.28 -30.00 1.76
C LEU A 95 5.89 -30.51 2.15
N ARG A 96 5.82 -31.15 3.33
CA ARG A 96 4.54 -31.57 3.92
C ARG A 96 3.66 -30.35 4.17
N ASN A 97 2.37 -30.48 3.86
CA ASN A 97 1.35 -29.43 4.07
C ASN A 97 1.62 -28.13 3.30
N HIS A 98 2.39 -28.17 2.19
CA HIS A 98 2.60 -27.02 1.31
C HIS A 98 1.30 -26.32 0.85
N ASP A 99 0.20 -27.06 0.67
CA ASP A 99 -1.12 -26.51 0.34
C ASP A 99 -1.62 -25.49 1.37
N HIS A 100 -1.31 -25.70 2.66
CA HIS A 100 -1.65 -24.75 3.71
C HIS A 100 -0.79 -23.49 3.64
N GLU A 101 0.49 -23.60 3.26
CA GLU A 101 1.33 -22.42 3.01
C GLU A 101 0.83 -21.61 1.80
N VAL A 102 0.34 -22.29 0.76
CA VAL A 102 -0.28 -21.65 -0.40
C VAL A 102 -1.54 -20.88 0.01
N LEU A 103 -2.40 -21.50 0.83
CA LEU A 103 -3.60 -20.85 1.35
C LEU A 103 -3.25 -19.60 2.16
N LEU A 104 -2.32 -19.71 3.11
CA LEU A 104 -1.86 -18.58 3.92
C LEU A 104 -1.27 -17.44 3.06
N ALA A 105 -0.41 -17.78 2.10
CA ALA A 105 0.20 -16.80 1.22
C ALA A 105 -0.85 -16.06 0.38
N ASN A 106 -1.82 -16.78 -0.19
CA ASN A 106 -2.89 -16.18 -0.97
C ASN A 106 -3.78 -15.26 -0.11
N THR A 107 -4.20 -15.72 1.07
CA THR A 107 -5.02 -14.89 1.98
C THR A 107 -4.28 -13.61 2.37
N PHE A 108 -3.02 -13.72 2.78
CA PHE A 108 -2.21 -12.55 3.14
C PHE A 108 -2.04 -11.58 1.97
N CYS A 109 -1.71 -12.08 0.78
CA CYS A 109 -1.52 -11.24 -0.40
C CYS A 109 -2.79 -10.49 -0.81
N VAL A 110 -3.96 -11.12 -0.69
CA VAL A 110 -5.24 -10.46 -1.00
C VAL A 110 -5.53 -9.32 -0.01
N GLU A 111 -5.36 -9.56 1.29
CA GLU A 111 -5.58 -8.52 2.31
C GLU A 111 -4.59 -7.36 2.15
N ALA A 112 -3.30 -7.67 2.03
CA ALA A 112 -2.25 -6.68 1.82
C ALA A 112 -2.48 -5.84 0.55
N TYR A 113 -2.93 -6.48 -0.54
CA TYR A 113 -3.26 -5.81 -1.80
C TYR A 113 -4.31 -4.72 -1.61
N PHE A 114 -5.44 -5.04 -0.96
CA PHE A 114 -6.50 -4.05 -0.76
C PHE A 114 -6.10 -2.95 0.24
N GLN A 115 -5.38 -3.30 1.31
CA GLN A 115 -4.85 -2.30 2.25
C GLN A 115 -3.91 -1.30 1.56
N ASN A 116 -3.06 -1.81 0.66
CA ASN A 116 -2.13 -0.99 -0.10
C ASN A 116 -2.86 -0.10 -1.11
N LEU A 117 -3.83 -0.62 -1.87
CA LEU A 117 -4.61 0.21 -2.80
C LEU A 117 -5.32 1.36 -2.09
N PHE A 118 -5.92 1.10 -0.93
CA PHE A 118 -6.54 2.15 -0.12
C PHE A 118 -5.51 3.15 0.41
N SER A 119 -4.35 2.67 0.86
CA SER A 119 -3.28 3.57 1.33
C SER A 119 -2.70 4.42 0.19
N LEU A 120 -2.62 3.87 -1.02
CA LEU A 120 -2.17 4.56 -2.22
C LEU A 120 -3.16 5.66 -2.64
N SER A 121 -4.47 5.39 -2.60
CA SER A 121 -5.47 6.41 -2.95
C SER A 121 -5.40 7.62 -2.03
N GLN A 122 -5.09 7.43 -0.74
CA GLN A 122 -4.89 8.53 0.21
C GLN A 122 -3.65 9.40 -0.07
N LEU A 123 -2.70 8.92 -0.87
CA LEU A 123 -1.46 9.66 -1.21
C LEU A 123 -1.64 10.58 -2.43
N ASP A 124 -2.76 10.46 -3.15
CA ASP A 124 -3.06 11.30 -4.30
C ASP A 124 -3.29 12.76 -3.90
N LYS A 125 -3.08 13.65 -4.88
CA LYS A 125 -3.28 15.09 -4.66
C LYS A 125 -4.78 15.34 -4.48
N TYR A 126 -5.17 15.94 -3.35
CA TYR A 126 -6.58 16.22 -3.02
C TYR A 126 -7.46 14.97 -2.89
N ALA A 127 -6.87 13.83 -2.49
CA ALA A 127 -7.61 12.62 -2.22
C ALA A 127 -8.69 12.87 -1.16
N PRO A 128 -9.98 12.64 -1.45
CA PRO A 128 -11.06 12.84 -0.48
C PRO A 128 -10.94 11.91 0.73
N GLU A 129 -10.27 10.76 0.58
CA GLU A 129 -9.99 9.81 1.66
C GLU A 129 -8.83 10.26 2.57
N ASN A 130 -8.11 11.33 2.20
CA ASN A 130 -7.04 11.88 3.01
C ASN A 130 -7.62 12.82 4.08
N LEU A 131 -7.43 12.45 5.35
CA LEU A 131 -7.92 13.18 6.51
C LEU A 131 -6.82 13.95 7.27
N ASP A 132 -5.66 14.19 6.63
CA ASP A 132 -4.48 14.78 7.30
C ASP A 132 -4.76 16.17 7.86
N GLU A 133 -5.51 17.01 7.15
CA GLU A 133 -5.88 18.36 7.60
C GLU A 133 -6.79 18.31 8.83
N GLN A 134 -7.77 17.41 8.82
CA GLN A 134 -8.71 17.20 9.91
C GLN A 134 -7.96 16.67 11.14
N ILE A 135 -7.06 15.70 10.97
CA ILE A 135 -6.22 15.14 12.05
C ILE A 135 -5.33 16.24 12.65
N LYS A 136 -4.68 17.06 11.81
CA LYS A 136 -3.86 18.20 12.27
C LYS A 136 -4.70 19.21 13.07
N LYS A 137 -5.89 19.56 12.57
CA LYS A 137 -6.81 20.51 13.23
C LYS A 137 -7.29 19.98 14.59
N VAL A 138 -7.71 18.72 14.66
CA VAL A 138 -8.12 18.08 15.93
C VAL A 138 -6.95 18.09 16.92
N SER A 139 -5.75 17.70 16.46
CA SER A 139 -4.55 17.66 17.30
C SER A 139 -4.19 19.04 17.84
N GLN A 140 -4.23 20.07 16.99
CA GLN A 140 -3.95 21.45 17.39
C GLN A 140 -4.92 21.93 18.50
N GLN A 141 -6.22 21.70 18.33
CA GLN A 141 -7.21 22.11 19.33
C GLN A 141 -6.97 21.44 20.68
N ILE A 142 -6.63 20.14 20.68
CA ILE A 142 -6.35 19.40 21.91
C ILE A 142 -5.10 19.96 22.61
N LEU A 143 -4.05 20.27 21.85
CA LEU A 143 -2.81 20.84 22.39
C LEU A 143 -3.00 22.26 22.96
N GLU A 144 -3.80 23.09 22.29
CA GLU A 144 -4.13 24.44 22.75
C GLU A 144 -4.91 24.43 24.07
N LYS A 145 -5.89 23.52 24.20
CA LYS A 145 -6.71 23.40 25.42
C LYS A 145 -6.04 22.57 26.52
N ARG A 146 -5.05 21.75 26.18
CA ARG A 146 -4.38 20.77 27.07
C ARG A 146 -5.36 19.87 27.81
N ALA A 147 -6.50 19.59 27.21
CA ALA A 147 -7.60 18.83 27.78
C ALA A 147 -8.44 18.20 26.67
N TYR A 148 -9.25 17.20 27.03
CA TYR A 148 -10.32 16.72 26.16
C TYR A 148 -11.39 17.80 26.01
N ILE A 149 -11.74 18.15 24.78
CA ILE A 149 -12.53 19.35 24.48
C ILE A 149 -14.03 19.08 24.55
N CYS A 150 -14.47 17.89 24.17
CA CYS A 150 -15.89 17.60 24.08
C CYS A 150 -16.49 17.51 25.48
N ALA A 151 -17.49 18.35 25.74
CA ALA A 151 -18.29 18.26 26.96
C ALA A 151 -19.01 16.90 27.05
N HIS A 152 -19.37 16.51 28.26
CA HIS A 152 -20.15 15.30 28.44
C HIS A 152 -21.55 15.51 27.85
N PRO A 153 -22.15 14.54 27.14
CA PRO A 153 -23.47 14.71 26.49
C PRO A 153 -24.63 15.08 27.43
N LEU A 154 -24.45 14.92 28.75
CA LEU A 154 -25.43 15.27 29.78
C LEU A 154 -25.14 16.59 30.51
N ASP A 155 -24.04 17.27 30.16
CA ASP A 155 -23.74 18.57 30.74
C ASP A 155 -24.81 19.57 30.28
N ARG A 156 -25.44 20.24 31.25
CA ARG A 156 -26.37 21.33 30.98
C ARG A 156 -25.58 22.63 30.96
N THR A 157 -25.69 23.40 29.90
CA THR A 157 -25.20 24.78 29.88
C THR A 157 -25.90 25.55 31.00
N CYS A 158 -25.17 25.90 32.05
CA CYS A 158 -25.61 26.82 33.09
C CYS A 158 -25.73 28.24 32.53
#